data_AF-A0A845HS53-F1
#
_entry.id   AF-A0A845HS53-F1
#
_cell.length_a   1.000
_cell.length_b   1.000
_cell.length_c   1.000
_cell.angle_alpha   90.00
_cell.angle_beta   90.00
_cell.angle_gamma   90.00
#
_symmetry.space_group_name_H-M   'P 1'
#
loop_
_entity.id
_entity.type
_entity.pdbx_description
1 polymer ?
#
loop_
_entity_poly.entity_id
_entity_poly.type
_entity_poly.pdbx_seq_one_letter_code
_entity_poly.pdbx_strand_id
1 'polypeptide(L)' 'MTTLHSSFGSRFGLEYMPTSFLVRMGKRELLVCRDFRKRYYAVNPIMECDTGVQAGHLEVLMFRRWLLILSKAH' A
#
# COMPACT_ATOMS: atom_id res chain seq x y z
N MET A 1 -17.90 7.84 13.37
CA MET A 1 -17.25 7.37 12.14
C MET A 1 -16.67 8.58 11.43
N THR A 2 -15.39 8.86 11.61
CA THR A 2 -14.68 9.91 10.88
C THR A 2 -14.38 9.38 9.48
N THR A 3 -15.12 9.84 8.49
CA THR A 3 -14.88 9.55 7.07
C THR A 3 -13.61 10.30 6.63
N LEU A 4 -12.45 9.74 6.95
CA LEU A 4 -11.20 10.12 6.30
C LEU A 4 -11.39 9.83 4.81
N HIS A 5 -11.51 10.89 4.02
CA HIS A 5 -11.60 10.83 2.57
C HIS A 5 -10.23 10.36 2.05
N SER A 6 -9.97 9.06 2.13
CA SER A 6 -8.70 8.45 1.73
C SER A 6 -8.60 8.46 0.21
N SER A 7 -7.46 8.95 -0.30
CA SER A 7 -7.15 8.88 -1.73
C SER A 7 -7.02 7.44 -2.25
N PHE A 8 -6.81 6.49 -1.33
CA PHE A 8 -6.91 5.06 -1.56
C PHE A 8 -8.39 4.65 -1.74
N GLY A 9 -8.91 4.78 -2.96
CA GLY A 9 -10.25 4.32 -3.32
C GLY A 9 -10.38 2.78 -3.36
N SER A 10 -11.57 2.27 -3.70
CA SER A 10 -11.87 0.82 -3.74
C SER A 10 -10.99 0.01 -4.72
N ARG A 11 -10.23 0.68 -5.60
CA ARG A 11 -9.31 0.05 -6.56
C ARG A 11 -8.10 -0.62 -5.91
N PHE A 12 -7.74 -0.23 -4.68
CA PHE A 12 -6.67 -0.89 -3.92
C PHE A 12 -7.15 -2.17 -3.22
N GLY A 13 -8.42 -2.58 -3.40
CA GLY A 13 -8.92 -3.86 -2.88
C GLY A 13 -8.94 -3.93 -1.35
N LEU A 14 -9.04 -2.77 -0.68
CA LEU A 14 -9.09 -2.65 0.79
C LEU A 14 -10.14 -3.57 1.44
N GLU A 15 -11.26 -3.81 0.75
CA GLU A 15 -12.34 -4.73 1.13
C GLU A 15 -11.86 -6.18 1.33
N TYR A 16 -10.79 -6.59 0.63
CA TYR A 16 -10.28 -7.95 0.60
C TYR A 16 -8.97 -8.13 1.39
N MET A 17 -8.42 -7.07 1.98
CA MET A 17 -7.12 -7.13 2.65
C MET A 17 -7.27 -7.40 4.15
N PRO A 18 -6.92 -8.61 4.64
CA PRO A 18 -6.94 -8.89 6.07
C PRO A 18 -5.83 -8.07 6.72
N THR A 19 -6.19 -7.17 7.64
CA THR A 19 -5.28 -6.27 8.37
C THR A 19 -4.59 -5.22 7.50
N SER A 20 -5.35 -4.22 7.06
CA SER A 20 -4.80 -2.97 6.52
C SER A 20 -5.00 -1.83 7.51
N PHE A 21 -4.01 -0.93 7.63
CA PHE A 21 -4.15 0.29 8.40
C PHE A 21 -3.58 1.47 7.62
N LEU A 22 -4.31 2.58 7.65
CA LEU A 22 -3.96 3.80 6.94
C LEU A 22 -3.40 4.81 7.94
N VAL A 23 -2.20 5.29 7.67
CA VAL A 23 -1.53 6.33 8.43
C VAL A 23 -1.47 7.59 7.57
N ARG A 24 -2.11 8.66 8.01
CA ARG A 24 -1.99 9.98 7.37
C ARG A 24 -0.98 10.83 8.12
N MET A 25 0.10 11.22 7.44
CA MET A 25 1.12 12.14 7.94
C MET A 25 1.06 13.44 7.15
N GLY A 26 0.28 14.41 7.65
CA GLY A 26 0.12 15.72 7.00
C GLY A 26 -0.48 15.61 5.59
N LYS A 27 0.33 15.93 4.57
CA LYS A 27 -0.02 15.86 3.13
C LYS A 27 0.38 14.52 2.47
N ARG A 28 0.69 13.50 3.26
CA ARG A 28 1.06 12.15 2.78
C ARG A 28 0.18 11.12 3.44
N GLU A 29 -0.25 10.13 2.66
CA GLU A 29 -0.99 8.98 3.15
C GLU A 29 -0.14 7.74 2.94
N LEU A 30 -0.04 6.89 3.95
CA LEU A 30 0.66 5.62 3.94
C LEU A 30 -0.36 4.54 4.27
N LEU A 31 -0.63 3.66 3.32
CA LEU A 31 -1.40 2.46 3.55
C LEU A 31 -0.43 1.31 3.81
N VAL A 32 -0.57 0.66 4.96
CA VAL A 32 0.17 -0.56 5.28
C VAL A 32 -0.80 -1.72 5.19
N CYS A 33 -0.47 -2.72 4.38
CA CYS A 33 -1.29 -3.90 4.21
C CYS A 33 -0.43 -5.15 4.03
N ARG A 34 -1.00 -6.33 4.27
CA ARG A 34 -0.29 -7.59 4.07
C ARG A 34 -0.33 -7.98 2.60
N ASP A 35 0.82 -8.35 2.01
CA ASP A 35 0.84 -8.79 0.61
C ASP A 35 -0.11 -9.97 0.41
N PHE A 36 -1.06 -9.79 -0.51
CA PHE A 36 -2.10 -10.75 -0.84
C PHE A 36 -1.78 -11.49 -2.15
N ARG A 37 -0.79 -11.00 -2.91
CA ARG A 37 -0.41 -11.58 -4.19
C ARG A 37 0.69 -12.60 -3.98
N LYS A 38 0.58 -13.73 -4.69
CA LYS A 38 1.67 -14.71 -4.78
C LYS A 38 2.71 -14.18 -5.77
N ARG A 39 3.76 -13.55 -5.26
CA ARG A 39 4.89 -13.05 -6.06
C ARG A 39 6.00 -14.10 -6.11
N TYR A 40 6.52 -14.36 -7.31
CA TYR A 40 7.64 -15.29 -7.52
C TYR A 40 8.91 -14.48 -7.73
N TYR A 41 9.92 -14.72 -6.90
CA TYR A 41 11.22 -14.06 -7.03
C TYR A 41 12.32 -15.10 -7.18
N ALA A 42 13.29 -14.80 -8.04
CA ALA A 42 14.50 -15.60 -8.18
C ALA A 42 15.40 -15.57 -6.93
N VAL A 43 15.35 -14.47 -6.17
CA VAL A 43 16.14 -14.23 -4.93
C VAL A 43 15.23 -13.72 -3.82
N ASN A 44 15.63 -13.79 -2.55
CA ASN A 44 14.84 -13.32 -1.40
C ASN A 44 14.95 -11.79 -1.23
N PRO A 45 14.00 -10.97 -1.73
CA PRO A 45 14.10 -9.52 -1.63
C PRO A 45 13.66 -9.09 -0.23
N ILE A 46 14.48 -8.25 0.40
CA ILE A 46 14.16 -7.61 1.68
C ILE A 46 13.25 -6.41 1.44
N MET A 47 13.51 -5.65 0.37
CA MET A 47 12.77 -4.47 -0.04
C MET A 47 12.67 -4.44 -1.56
N GLU A 48 11.48 -4.19 -2.07
CA GLU A 48 11.21 -3.95 -3.49
C GLU A 48 10.36 -2.68 -3.61
N CYS A 49 10.72 -1.81 -4.54
CA CYS A 49 9.97 -0.60 -4.85
C CYS A 49 9.37 -0.75 -6.24
N ASP A 50 8.07 -0.58 -6.35
CA ASP A 50 7.32 -0.68 -7.59
C ASP A 50 6.47 0.59 -7.81
N THR A 51 6.17 0.88 -9.06
CA THR A 51 5.23 1.93 -9.43
C THR A 51 3.83 1.50 -9.04
N GLY A 52 3.15 2.31 -8.23
CA GLY A 52 1.77 2.01 -7.82
C GLY A 52 0.81 2.06 -9.00
N VAL A 53 -0.34 1.42 -8.85
CA VAL A 53 -1.39 1.32 -9.90
C VAL A 53 -1.86 2.68 -10.45
N GLN A 54 -1.67 3.76 -9.70
CA GLN A 54 -2.09 5.11 -10.08
C GLN A 54 -0.94 6.11 -9.95
N ALA A 55 -0.88 7.08 -10.86
CA ALA A 55 0.11 8.15 -10.82
C ALA A 55 0.12 8.84 -9.45
N GLY A 56 1.31 9.01 -8.86
CA GLY A 56 1.49 9.57 -7.52
C GLY A 56 1.41 8.57 -6.38
N HIS A 57 1.24 7.27 -6.67
CA HIS A 57 1.31 6.19 -5.68
C HIS A 57 2.61 5.40 -5.86
N LEU A 58 3.28 5.11 -4.75
CA LEU A 58 4.50 4.29 -4.70
C LEU A 58 4.21 3.06 -3.86
N GLU A 59 4.50 1.88 -4.39
CA GLU A 59 4.35 0.62 -3.67
C GLU A 59 5.72 0.11 -3.23
N VAL A 60 5.85 -0.24 -1.95
CA VAL A 60 7.08 -0.80 -1.38
C VAL A 60 6.74 -2.10 -0.69
N LEU A 61 7.29 -3.20 -1.19
CA LEU A 61 7.15 -4.51 -0.57
C LEU A 61 8.32 -4.77 0.37
N MET A 62 8.02 -4.99 1.64
CA MET A 62 8.96 -5.31 2.70
C MET A 62 8.82 -6.77 3.11
N PHE A 63 9.95 -7.49 3.13
CA PHE A 63 10.06 -8.88 3.60
C PHE A 63 9.06 -9.84 2.93
N ARG A 64 8.63 -9.56 1.69
CA ARG A 64 7.58 -10.32 0.96
C ARG A 64 6.25 -10.46 1.71
N ARG A 65 6.00 -9.63 2.71
CA ARG A 65 4.85 -9.80 3.61
C ARG A 65 4.09 -8.51 3.82
N TRP A 66 4.79 -7.38 3.88
CA TRP A 66 4.20 -6.09 4.16
C TRP A 66 4.29 -5.22 2.91
N LEU A 67 3.15 -4.86 2.37
CA LEU A 67 3.03 -3.91 1.26
C LEU A 67 2.73 -2.53 1.85
N LEU A 68 3.59 -1.58 1.54
CA LEU A 68 3.49 -0.18 1.93
C LEU A 68 3.12 0.61 0.69
N ILE A 69 1.94 1.22 0.66
CA ILE A 69 1.52 2.08 -0.45
C ILE A 69 1.56 3.52 0.05
N LEU A 70 2.45 4.30 -0.53
CA LEU A 70 2.63 5.72 -0.24
C LEU A 70 1.86 6.52 -1.30
N SER A 71 1.09 7.49 -0.85
CA SER A 71 0.37 8.43 -1.70
C SER A 71 0.53 9.86 -1.20
N LYS A 72 0.41 10.82 -2.13
CA LYS A 72 0.26 12.23 -1.77
C LYS A 72 -1.20 12.45 -1.35
N ALA A 73 -1.42 12.86 -0.10
CA ALA A 73 -2.74 13.29 0.35
C ALA A 73 -3.10 14.57 -0.43
N HIS A 74 -4.22 14.54 -1.15
CA HIS A 74 -4.74 15.71 -1.85
C HIS A 74 -5.66 16.54 -0.94
#